data_AF-A0A1F8EFZ1-F1
#
_entry.id   AF-A0A1F8EFZ1-F1
#
_cell.length_a   1.000
_cell.length_b   1.000
_cell.length_c   1.000
_cell.angle_alpha   90.00
_cell.angle_beta   90.00
_cell.angle_gamma   90.00
#
_symmetry.space_group_name_H-M   'P 1'
#
loop_
_entity.id
_entity.type
_entity.pdbx_description
1 polymer ?
#
loop_
_entity_poly.entity_id
_entity_poly.type
_entity_poly.pdbx_seq_one_letter_code
_entity_poly.pdbx_strand_id
1 'polypeptide(L)'
;MSKTNKYVSADIKKQILKRLRNDGIPVAQLADEHGLSGRTIYGWLSKGASAAPTWLELNKLKKENQALKELIGVLTYEKTMAQKKS
;
A
#
# COMPACT_ATOMS: atom_id res chain seq x y z
N MET A 1 -19.28 -28.83 -12.24
CA MET A 1 -18.03 -28.41 -11.57
C MET A 1 -18.33 -28.15 -10.10
N SER A 2 -18.03 -29.10 -9.20
CA SER A 2 -18.32 -28.96 -7.77
C SER A 2 -17.40 -27.89 -7.16
N LYS A 3 -17.97 -26.93 -6.43
CA LYS A 3 -17.21 -25.93 -5.69
C LYS A 3 -16.76 -26.54 -4.37
N THR A 4 -15.62 -27.22 -4.37
CA THR A 4 -14.96 -27.64 -3.12
C THR A 4 -14.38 -26.40 -2.46
N ASN A 5 -15.05 -25.89 -1.43
CA ASN A 5 -14.53 -24.81 -0.61
C ASN A 5 -13.36 -25.35 0.23
N LYS A 6 -12.14 -25.28 -0.30
CA LYS A 6 -10.92 -25.65 0.44
C LYS A 6 -10.72 -24.63 1.57
N TYR A 7 -10.87 -25.08 2.82
CA TYR A 7 -10.51 -24.27 3.97
C TYR A 7 -8.99 -24.10 4.01
N VAL A 8 -8.53 -22.86 3.99
CA VAL A 8 -7.11 -22.50 4.12
C VAL A 8 -6.91 -21.87 5.49
N SER A 9 -5.94 -22.36 6.24
CA SER A 9 -5.63 -21.80 7.57
C SER A 9 -5.22 -20.33 7.47
N ALA A 10 -5.49 -19.58 8.53
CA ALA A 10 -5.17 -18.15 8.58
C ALA A 10 -3.67 -17.89 8.43
N ASP A 11 -2.81 -18.79 8.93
CA ASP A 11 -1.35 -18.65 8.86
C ASP A 11 -0.81 -18.85 7.45
N ILE A 12 -1.32 -19.85 6.71
CA ILE A 12 -0.96 -20.06 5.30
C ILE A 12 -1.39 -18.85 4.47
N LYS A 13 -2.61 -18.34 4.69
CA LYS A 13 -3.08 -17.12 4.04
C LYS A 13 -2.16 -15.93 4.32
N LYS A 14 -1.71 -15.72 5.56
CA LYS A 14 -0.77 -14.64 5.92
C LYS A 14 0.57 -14.81 5.22
N GLN A 15 1.12 -16.01 5.17
CA GLN A 15 2.38 -16.32 4.50
C GLN A 15 2.30 -16.01 2.99
N ILE A 16 1.24 -16.46 2.32
CA ILE A 16 1.01 -16.20 0.89
C ILE A 16 0.92 -14.69 0.62
N LEU A 17 0.16 -13.95 1.43
CA LEU A 17 0.03 -12.50 1.27
C LEU A 17 1.34 -11.75 1.55
N LYS A 18 2.17 -12.24 2.49
CA LYS A 18 3.49 -11.66 2.76
C LYS A 18 4.44 -11.84 1.57
N ARG A 19 4.53 -13.07 1.04
CA ARG A 19 5.35 -13.38 -0.15
C ARG A 19 4.92 -12.58 -1.38
N LEU A 20 3.61 -12.46 -1.59
CA LEU A 20 3.05 -11.67 -2.68
C LEU A 20 3.44 -10.17 -2.58
N ARG A 21 3.41 -9.59 -1.38
CA ARG A 21 3.68 -8.15 -1.17
C ARG A 21 5.16 -7.81 -1.08
N ASN A 22 5.96 -8.67 -0.46
CA ASN A 22 7.35 -8.37 -0.13
C ASN A 22 8.35 -8.98 -1.13
N ASP A 23 8.04 -10.18 -1.63
CA ASP A 23 8.98 -10.97 -2.44
C ASP A 23 8.66 -10.87 -3.95
N GLY A 24 7.55 -10.20 -4.32
CA GLY A 24 7.17 -9.92 -5.71
C GLY A 24 6.75 -11.15 -6.51
N ILE A 25 6.45 -12.27 -5.86
CA ILE A 25 6.13 -13.54 -6.52
C ILE A 25 4.76 -13.46 -7.23
N PRO A 26 4.65 -13.87 -8.51
CA PRO A 26 3.38 -13.86 -9.23
C PRO A 26 2.29 -14.70 -8.57
N VAL A 27 1.04 -14.23 -8.63
CA VAL A 27 -0.14 -14.94 -8.09
C VAL A 27 -0.29 -16.33 -8.70
N ALA A 28 0.05 -16.52 -9.98
CA ALA A 28 -0.02 -17.81 -10.66
C ALA A 28 0.90 -18.86 -9.99
N GLN A 29 2.14 -18.47 -9.69
CA GLN A 29 3.10 -19.35 -9.04
C GLN A 29 2.65 -19.72 -7.61
N LEU A 30 2.18 -18.74 -6.82
CA LEU A 30 1.66 -18.99 -5.48
C LEU A 30 0.38 -19.83 -5.48
N ALA A 31 -0.44 -19.71 -6.53
CA ALA A 31 -1.63 -20.53 -6.70
C ALA A 31 -1.26 -22.00 -6.94
N ASP A 32 -0.27 -22.25 -7.79
CA ASP A 32 0.21 -23.59 -8.11
C ASP A 32 0.92 -24.24 -6.90
N GLU A 33 1.83 -23.52 -6.24
CA GLU A 33 2.57 -23.99 -5.06
C GLU A 33 1.65 -24.43 -3.90
N HIS A 34 0.54 -23.72 -3.72
CA HIS A 34 -0.39 -23.96 -2.61
C HIS A 34 -1.68 -24.68 -3.03
N GLY A 35 -1.81 -25.10 -4.30
CA GLY A 35 -2.99 -25.82 -4.81
C GLY A 35 -4.30 -25.01 -4.72
N LEU A 36 -4.19 -23.69 -4.85
CA LEU A 36 -5.27 -22.72 -4.75
C LEU A 36 -5.63 -22.18 -6.13
N SER A 37 -6.84 -21.61 -6.27
CA SER A 37 -7.16 -20.84 -7.47
C SER A 37 -6.59 -19.43 -7.34
N GLY A 38 -6.08 -18.86 -8.43
CA GLY A 38 -5.65 -17.45 -8.44
C GLY A 38 -6.78 -16.50 -8.00
N ARG A 39 -8.04 -16.82 -8.33
CA ARG A 39 -9.23 -16.08 -7.87
C ARG A 39 -9.34 -16.01 -6.35
N THR A 40 -8.96 -17.08 -5.64
CA THR A 40 -8.95 -17.11 -4.17
C THR A 40 -7.94 -16.10 -3.62
N ILE A 41 -6.72 -16.09 -4.18
CA ILE A 41 -5.64 -15.19 -3.75
C ILE A 41 -6.00 -13.73 -4.06
N TYR A 42 -6.52 -13.43 -5.26
CA TYR A 42 -7.04 -12.10 -5.60
C TYR A 42 -8.19 -11.67 -4.69
N GLY A 43 -9.08 -12.60 -4.30
CA GLY A 43 -10.15 -12.34 -3.35
C GLY A 43 -9.65 -12.04 -1.92
N TRP A 44 -8.49 -12.55 -1.53
CA TRP A 44 -7.84 -12.16 -0.27
C TRP A 44 -7.11 -10.83 -0.38
N LEU A 45 -6.48 -10.56 -1.52
CA LEU A 45 -5.80 -9.30 -1.78
C LEU A 45 -6.79 -8.14 -1.74
N SER A 46 -7.96 -8.27 -2.37
CA SER A 46 -9.00 -7.25 -2.36
C SER A 46 -9.60 -7.03 -0.96
N LYS A 47 -9.81 -8.10 -0.20
CA LYS A 47 -10.27 -8.02 1.21
C LYS A 47 -9.21 -7.48 2.16
N GLY A 48 -7.93 -7.66 1.85
CA GLY A 48 -6.79 -7.12 2.59
C GLY A 48 -6.31 -5.76 2.07
N ALA A 49 -6.97 -5.22 1.04
CA ALA A 49 -6.79 -3.86 0.53
C ALA A 49 -7.71 -2.85 1.27
N SER A 50 -8.29 -3.25 2.39
CA SER A 50 -8.68 -2.33 3.46
C SER A 50 -7.38 -1.89 4.13
N ALA A 51 -6.86 -0.68 3.96
CA ALA A 51 -7.61 0.56 4.04
C ALA A 51 -7.13 1.55 2.97
N ALA A 52 -8.07 2.09 2.19
CA ALA A 52 -7.92 3.49 1.82
C ALA A 52 -7.64 4.26 3.13
N PRO A 53 -6.64 5.15 3.19
CA PRO A 53 -6.32 5.90 4.40
C PRO A 53 -7.61 6.47 4.98
N THR A 54 -7.78 6.33 6.29
CA THR A 54 -8.94 6.91 6.97
C THR A 54 -8.99 8.40 6.65
N TRP A 55 -10.18 9.00 6.65
CA TRP A 55 -10.32 10.44 6.43
C TRP A 55 -9.43 11.27 7.37
N LEU A 56 -9.22 10.77 8.59
CA LEU A 56 -8.32 11.37 9.56
C LEU A 56 -6.84 11.32 9.12
N GLU A 57 -6.35 10.15 8.70
CA GLU A 57 -4.99 9.98 8.18
C GLU A 57 -4.77 10.83 6.91
N LEU A 58 -5.75 10.87 6.00
CA LEU A 58 -5.68 11.72 4.82
C LEU A 58 -5.62 13.20 5.18
N ASN A 59 -6.43 13.65 6.13
CA ASN A 59 -6.43 15.04 6.56
C ASN A 59 -5.14 15.42 7.30
N LYS A 60 -4.57 14.49 8.09
CA LYS A 60 -3.26 14.67 8.73
C LYS A 60 -2.16 14.81 7.68
N LEU A 61 -2.12 13.91 6.70
CA LEU A 61 -1.18 13.96 5.58
C LEU A 61 -1.30 15.26 4.77
N LYS A 62 -2.53 15.73 4.50
CA LYS A 62 -2.75 17.00 3.81
C LYS A 62 -2.21 18.20 4.60
N LYS A 63 -2.42 18.23 5.92
CA LYS A 63 -1.88 19.28 6.80
C LYS A 63 -0.35 19.25 6.84
N GLU A 64 0.25 18.07 6.97
CA GLU A 64 1.70 17.90 6.95
C GLU A 64 2.30 18.37 5.60
N ASN A 65 1.66 18.00 4.48
CA ASN A 65 2.09 18.44 3.14
C ASN A 65 2.00 19.96 2.97
N GLN A 66 0.94 20.58 3.49
CA GLN A 66 0.76 22.03 3.45
C GLN A 66 1.84 22.77 4.25
N ALA A 67 2.12 22.33 5.48
CA ALA A 67 3.15 22.93 6.33
C ALA A 67 4.55 22.85 5.67
N LEU A 68 4.85 21.73 5.01
CA LEU A 68 6.11 21.56 4.28
C LEU A 68 6.22 22.54 3.09
N LYS A 69 5.13 22.74 2.34
CA LYS A 69 5.11 23.70 1.23
C LYS A 69 5.30 25.13 1.70
N GLU A 70 4.67 25.50 2.81
CA GLU A 70 4.83 26.83 3.42
C GLU A 70 6.28 27.08 3.85
N LEU A 71 6.91 26.10 4.51
CA LEU A 71 8.31 26.18 4.89
C LEU A 71 9.24 26.36 3.68
N ILE A 72 9.03 25.57 2.63
CA ILE A 72 9.79 25.70 1.37
C ILE A 72 9.58 27.09 0.75
N GLY A 73 8.35 27.61 0.80
CA GLY A 73 8.02 28.95 0.31
C GLY A 73 8.82 30.03 1.04
N VAL A 74 8.86 29.99 2.37
CA VAL A 74 9.63 30.93 3.19
C VAL A 74 11.12 30.84 2.87
N LEU A 75 11.70 29.63 2.88
CA LEU A 75 13.12 29.42 2.58
C LEU A 75 13.50 29.91 1.19
N THR A 76 12.64 29.66 0.20
CA THR A 76 12.85 30.12 -1.18
C THR A 76 12.79 31.64 -1.25
N TYR A 77 11.81 32.26 -0.58
CA TYR A 77 11.69 33.71 -0.53
C TYR A 77 12.92 34.36 0.12
N GLU A 78 13.36 33.89 1.29
CA GLU A 78 14.56 34.36 1.97
C GLU A 78 15.80 34.26 1.08
N LYS A 79 15.98 33.11 0.40
CA LYS A 79 17.06 32.91 -0.57
C LYS A 79 17.02 33.94 -1.69
N THR A 80 15.85 34.21 -2.28
CA THR A 80 15.74 35.21 -3.36
C THR A 80 16.03 36.63 -2.87
N MET A 81 15.61 36.98 -1.65
CA MET A 81 15.87 38.29 -1.06
C MET A 81 17.34 38.49 -0.69
N ALA A 82 18.01 37.44 -0.20
CA ALA A 82 19.45 37.45 0.04
C ALA A 82 20.23 37.66 -1.27
N GLN A 83 19.83 36.97 -2.35
CA GLN A 83 20.45 37.11 -3.67
C GLN A 83 20.24 38.50 -4.30
N LYS A 84 19.09 39.15 -4.05
CA LYS A 84 18.81 40.51 -4.57
C LYS A 84 19.55 41.62 -3.83
N LYS A 85 20.01 41.37 -2.59
CA LYS A 85 20.75 42.34 -1.76
C LYS A 85 22.28 42.22 -1.90
N SER A 86 22.76 41.20 -2.61
CA SER A 86 24.17 41.04 -3.02
C SER A 86 24.36 41.61 -4.42
#